data_AF-A0A6J4JXX6-F1
#
_entry.id   AF-A0A6J4JXX6-F1
#
_cell.length_a   1.000
_cell.length_b   1.000
_cell.length_c   1.000
_cell.angle_alpha   90.00
_cell.angle_beta   90.00
_cell.angle_gamma   90.00
#
_symmetry.space_group_name_H-M   'P 1'
#
loop_
_entity.id
_entity.type
_entity.pdbx_description
1 polymer ?
#
loop_
_entity_poly.entity_id
_entity_poly.type
_entity_poly.pdbx_seq_one_letter_code
_entity_poly.pdbx_strand_id
1 'polypeptide(L)'
;MDVKSRFQRPIDVVLRDDDRFIISHWRNREGEPHQGWGLHPDLAGFPDGEIQQWHVIAAPGHPFLKAVIDSVLTGIDGYTPRRAGVGWIGVLRLTGPIAYTRAIAPLLNSHPCRIVDNETVLRLEYSVLDQSDHQGLFKKHYTQNTDPIVIRRGLKRLLDLGYIKAKSFKGKLGSN
;
A
#
# COMPACT_ATOMS: atom_id res chain seq x y z
N MET A 1 -2.47 -13.12 1.74
CA MET A 1 -1.03 -13.34 1.54
C MET A 1 -0.74 -13.26 0.05
N ASP A 2 0.33 -12.57 -0.35
CA ASP A 2 0.74 -12.47 -1.74
C ASP A 2 1.11 -13.85 -2.29
N VAL A 3 0.76 -14.13 -3.55
CA VAL A 3 1.04 -15.41 -4.22
C VAL A 3 2.54 -15.70 -4.32
N LYS A 4 3.37 -14.66 -4.22
CA LYS A 4 4.83 -14.74 -4.24
C LYS A 4 5.44 -14.71 -2.84
N SER A 5 4.72 -15.25 -1.86
CA SER A 5 5.21 -15.39 -0.49
C SER A 5 4.87 -16.74 0.09
N ARG A 6 5.67 -17.15 1.08
CA ARG A 6 5.48 -18.41 1.80
C ARG A 6 5.74 -18.21 3.29
N PHE A 7 5.08 -19.03 4.11
CA PHE A 7 5.52 -19.24 5.48
C PHE A 7 6.67 -20.26 5.51
N GLN A 8 7.72 -19.96 6.26
CA GLN A 8 8.83 -20.88 6.49
C GLN A 8 8.54 -21.89 7.62
N ARG A 9 7.44 -21.70 8.36
CA ARG A 9 6.99 -22.59 9.43
C ARG A 9 5.48 -22.80 9.35
N PRO A 10 4.95 -23.89 9.94
CA PRO A 10 3.51 -24.05 10.10
C PRO A 10 2.87 -22.84 10.78
N ILE A 11 1.68 -22.45 10.31
CA ILE A 11 0.99 -21.22 10.72
C ILE A 11 0.63 -21.27 12.22
N ASP A 12 0.24 -22.43 12.72
CA ASP A 12 -0.07 -22.73 14.12
C ASP A 12 1.14 -22.59 15.06
N VAL A 13 2.36 -22.60 14.53
CA VAL A 13 3.59 -22.32 15.30
C VAL A 13 3.92 -20.82 15.34
N VAL A 14 3.48 -20.07 14.34
CA VAL A 14 3.80 -18.63 14.19
C VAL A 14 2.75 -17.74 14.84
N LEU A 15 1.48 -18.12 14.69
CA LEU A 15 0.35 -17.39 15.26
C LEU A 15 0.14 -17.77 16.72
N ARG A 16 -0.32 -16.80 17.49
CA ARG A 16 -0.76 -17.02 18.87
C ARG A 16 -2.27 -17.19 18.91
N ASP A 17 -2.78 -17.94 19.88
CA ASP A 17 -4.21 -18.19 20.02
C ASP A 17 -5.03 -16.90 20.26
N ASP A 18 -4.40 -15.85 20.80
CA ASP A 18 -4.99 -14.55 21.07
C ASP A 18 -4.79 -13.53 19.93
N ASP A 19 -4.11 -13.90 18.83
CA ASP A 19 -3.90 -12.99 17.70
C ASP A 19 -5.24 -12.64 17.02
N ARG A 20 -5.63 -11.36 17.13
CA ARG A 20 -6.83 -10.82 16.46
C ARG A 20 -6.51 -10.07 15.18
N PHE A 21 -5.36 -9.41 15.14
CA PHE A 21 -4.82 -8.75 13.98
C PHE A 21 -3.33 -8.60 14.15
N ILE A 22 -2.55 -8.84 13.10
CA ILE A 22 -1.10 -8.64 13.11
C ILE A 22 -0.74 -7.45 12.24
N ILE A 23 0.02 -6.53 12.82
CA ILE A 23 0.55 -5.33 12.16
C ILE A 23 2.05 -5.52 12.00
N SER A 24 2.58 -5.28 10.81
CA SER A 24 4.01 -5.28 10.55
C SER A 24 4.41 -4.07 9.71
N HIS A 25 5.61 -3.58 9.95
CA HIS A 25 6.21 -2.46 9.23
C HIS A 25 7.49 -2.93 8.51
N TRP A 26 7.97 -2.11 7.59
CA TRP A 26 9.28 -2.32 6.98
C TRP A 26 10.40 -1.97 7.96
N ARG A 27 11.45 -2.79 7.97
CA ARG A 27 12.74 -2.43 8.60
C ARG A 27 13.49 -1.43 7.73
N ASN A 28 13.07 -0.18 7.80
CA ASN A 28 13.42 0.86 6.84
C ASN A 28 14.39 1.93 7.35
N ARG A 29 14.98 1.72 8.54
CA ARG A 29 15.99 2.61 9.09
C ARG A 29 17.32 2.45 8.36
N GLU A 30 18.23 3.39 8.58
CA GLU A 30 19.58 3.32 8.05
C GLU A 30 20.30 2.05 8.52
N GLY A 31 20.91 1.32 7.58
CA GLY A 31 21.58 0.05 7.84
C GLY A 31 20.66 -1.17 7.96
N GLU A 32 19.33 -1.00 7.82
CA GLU A 32 18.39 -2.11 7.85
C GLU A 32 18.09 -2.70 6.46
N PRO A 33 17.61 -3.97 6.37
CA PRO A 33 17.43 -4.66 5.10
C PRO A 33 16.51 -3.97 4.09
N HIS A 34 15.55 -3.16 4.56
CA HIS A 34 14.59 -2.44 3.73
C HIS A 34 14.76 -0.92 3.84
N GLN A 35 15.97 -0.43 4.08
CA GLN A 35 16.27 1.00 4.21
C GLN A 35 15.54 1.84 3.16
N GLY A 36 14.74 2.81 3.62
CA GLY A 36 13.97 3.72 2.76
C GLY A 36 12.63 3.19 2.24
N TRP A 37 12.26 1.94 2.49
CA TRP A 37 11.01 1.36 2.02
C TRP A 37 9.81 1.84 2.86
N GLY A 38 8.65 2.00 2.23
CA GLY A 38 7.42 2.42 2.91
C GLY A 38 7.42 3.86 3.45
N LEU A 39 8.48 4.64 3.17
CA LEU A 39 8.59 6.04 3.58
C LEU A 39 7.96 6.96 2.52
N HIS A 40 6.62 7.00 2.51
CA HIS A 40 5.87 7.89 1.62
C HIS A 40 5.69 9.27 2.25
N PRO A 41 5.81 10.38 1.50
CA PRO A 41 5.50 11.73 2.01
C PRO A 41 4.07 11.84 2.55
N ASP A 42 3.14 11.09 1.94
CA ASP A 42 1.75 10.92 2.39
C ASP A 42 1.61 10.35 3.81
N LEU A 43 2.64 9.67 4.31
CA LEU A 43 2.68 9.01 5.62
C LEU A 43 3.67 9.69 6.59
N ALA A 44 4.15 10.89 6.30
CA ALA A 44 5.12 11.59 7.16
C ALA A 44 4.64 11.82 8.61
N GLY A 45 3.32 11.75 8.88
CA GLY A 45 2.75 11.81 10.23
C GLY A 45 2.71 10.47 10.97
N PHE A 46 3.16 9.37 10.36
CA PHE A 46 3.19 8.03 10.96
C PHE A 46 4.66 7.63 11.17
N PRO A 47 5.16 7.58 12.43
CA PRO A 47 6.58 7.36 12.73
C PRO A 47 7.17 6.08 12.15
N ASP A 48 6.39 5.00 12.12
CA ASP A 48 6.81 3.70 11.60
C ASP A 48 6.57 3.56 10.07
N GLY A 49 6.07 4.62 9.45
CA GLY A 49 5.78 4.68 8.02
C GLY A 49 4.61 3.78 7.61
N GLU A 50 4.81 3.08 6.50
CA GLU A 50 3.81 2.17 5.92
C GLU A 50 3.62 0.88 6.73
N ILE A 51 2.36 0.53 7.00
CA ILE A 51 1.98 -0.82 7.40
C ILE A 51 1.99 -1.72 6.16
N GLN A 52 2.69 -2.84 6.24
CA GLN A 52 2.73 -3.84 5.18
C GLN A 52 1.33 -4.43 4.92
N GLN A 53 0.97 -4.53 3.64
CA GLN A 53 -0.31 -5.12 3.21
C GLN A 53 -0.17 -6.30 2.24
N TRP A 54 1.06 -6.71 1.90
CA TRP A 54 1.29 -7.90 1.06
C TRP A 54 0.99 -9.21 1.82
N HIS A 55 0.89 -9.14 3.14
CA HIS A 55 0.20 -10.11 3.97
C HIS A 55 -0.80 -9.39 4.86
N VAL A 56 -1.92 -10.06 5.15
CA VAL A 56 -2.96 -9.57 6.06
C VAL A 56 -3.39 -10.78 6.87
N ILE A 57 -3.16 -10.72 8.18
CA ILE A 57 -3.52 -11.79 9.12
C ILE A 57 -4.46 -11.16 10.14
N ALA A 58 -5.73 -11.58 10.07
CA ALA A 58 -6.81 -10.97 10.82
C ALA A 58 -7.87 -12.00 11.18
N ALA A 59 -8.41 -11.89 12.39
CA ALA A 59 -9.64 -12.55 12.75
C ALA A 59 -10.80 -11.99 11.89
N PRO A 60 -11.81 -12.82 11.55
CA PRO A 60 -13.00 -12.36 10.84
C PRO A 60 -13.66 -11.17 11.55
N GLY A 61 -14.08 -10.17 10.78
CA GLY A 61 -14.81 -9.01 11.28
C GLY A 61 -13.98 -7.98 12.06
N HIS A 62 -12.65 -8.04 12.00
CA HIS A 62 -11.81 -7.06 12.71
C HIS A 62 -12.10 -5.62 12.25
N PRO A 63 -12.27 -4.64 13.17
CA PRO A 63 -12.63 -3.26 12.84
C PRO A 63 -11.67 -2.56 11.86
N PHE A 64 -10.38 -2.93 11.88
CA PHE A 64 -9.39 -2.41 10.93
C PHE A 64 -9.76 -2.68 9.48
N LEU A 65 -10.20 -3.90 9.14
CA LEU A 65 -10.56 -4.22 7.74
C LEU A 65 -11.82 -3.49 7.31
N LYS A 66 -12.78 -3.32 8.23
CA LYS A 66 -13.96 -2.48 7.97
C LYS A 66 -13.53 -1.04 7.65
N ALA A 67 -12.67 -0.45 8.48
CA ALA A 67 -12.17 0.91 8.28
C ALA A 67 -11.42 1.06 6.95
N VAL A 68 -10.61 0.07 6.58
CA VAL A 68 -9.92 0.03 5.27
C VAL A 68 -10.93 0.00 4.13
N ILE A 69 -11.90 -0.93 4.17
CA ILE A 69 -12.92 -1.07 3.12
C ILE A 69 -13.73 0.23 2.99
N ASP A 70 -14.21 0.79 4.10
CA ASP A 70 -14.98 2.03 4.10
C ASP A 70 -14.17 3.21 3.54
N SER A 71 -12.89 3.32 3.93
CA SER A 71 -11.96 4.34 3.44
C SER A 71 -11.75 4.21 1.93
N VAL A 72 -11.54 2.98 1.44
CA VAL A 72 -11.36 2.69 0.01
C VAL A 72 -12.63 3.00 -0.79
N LEU A 73 -13.80 2.57 -0.32
CA LEU A 73 -15.08 2.86 -0.98
C LEU A 73 -15.36 4.37 -1.04
N THR A 74 -15.18 5.07 0.09
CA THR A 74 -15.31 6.53 0.16
C THR A 74 -14.31 7.21 -0.79
N GLY A 75 -13.08 6.68 -0.86
CA GLY A 75 -12.06 7.14 -1.79
C GLY A 75 -12.46 6.97 -3.25
N ILE A 76 -13.07 5.82 -3.61
CA ILE A 76 -13.55 5.53 -4.96
C ILE A 76 -14.67 6.50 -5.34
N ASP A 77 -15.65 6.70 -4.46
CA ASP A 77 -16.76 7.63 -4.68
C ASP A 77 -16.29 9.08 -4.85
N GLY A 78 -15.28 9.46 -4.07
CA GLY A 78 -14.64 10.78 -4.09
C GLY A 78 -13.50 10.94 -5.11
N TYR A 79 -13.21 9.92 -5.92
CA TYR A 79 -11.98 9.87 -6.70
C TYR A 79 -11.88 11.01 -7.72
N THR A 80 -10.70 11.63 -7.77
CA THR A 80 -10.25 12.46 -8.89
C THR A 80 -8.74 12.25 -9.11
N PRO A 81 -8.26 12.28 -10.37
CA PRO A 81 -6.84 12.29 -10.71
C PRO A 81 -6.04 13.37 -9.97
N ARG A 82 -6.67 14.52 -9.67
CA ARG A 82 -6.03 15.61 -8.94
C ARG A 82 -5.80 15.29 -7.47
N ARG A 83 -6.77 14.66 -6.78
CA ARG A 83 -6.69 14.37 -5.35
C ARG A 83 -5.87 13.10 -5.08
N ALA A 84 -6.26 11.99 -5.70
CA ALA A 84 -5.65 10.69 -5.42
C ALA A 84 -4.44 10.42 -6.32
N GLY A 85 -4.31 11.12 -7.46
CA GLY A 85 -3.32 10.78 -8.47
C GLY A 85 -3.84 9.74 -9.46
N VAL A 86 -2.94 9.29 -10.33
CA VAL A 86 -3.17 8.30 -11.39
C VAL A 86 -2.04 7.28 -11.36
N GLY A 87 -2.21 6.15 -12.05
CA GLY A 87 -1.16 5.14 -12.12
C GLY A 87 -0.73 4.61 -10.76
N TRP A 88 0.56 4.31 -10.60
CA TRP A 88 1.09 3.73 -9.36
C TRP A 88 0.77 4.57 -8.10
N ILE A 89 1.03 5.88 -8.11
CA ILE A 89 0.72 6.71 -6.93
C ILE A 89 -0.78 6.79 -6.64
N GLY A 90 -1.62 6.72 -7.68
CA GLY A 90 -3.07 6.62 -7.56
C GLY A 90 -3.47 5.32 -6.84
N VAL A 91 -2.86 4.20 -7.21
CA VAL A 91 -3.07 2.91 -6.53
C VAL A 91 -2.65 3.02 -5.07
N LEU A 92 -1.43 3.48 -4.79
CA LEU A 92 -0.92 3.57 -3.41
C LEU A 92 -1.87 4.36 -2.50
N ARG A 93 -2.33 5.53 -2.96
CA ARG A 93 -3.18 6.44 -2.21
C ARG A 93 -4.64 6.01 -2.10
N LEU A 94 -5.16 5.26 -3.07
CA LEU A 94 -6.58 4.91 -3.13
C LEU A 94 -6.89 3.54 -2.55
N THR A 95 -6.12 2.52 -2.94
CA THR A 95 -6.39 1.11 -2.59
C THR A 95 -5.15 0.38 -2.10
N GLY A 96 -4.03 1.08 -2.04
CA GLY A 96 -2.73 0.54 -1.70
C GLY A 96 -2.34 0.82 -0.25
N PRO A 97 -1.04 0.67 0.07
CA PRO A 97 -0.57 0.68 1.44
C PRO A 97 -0.74 2.03 2.14
N ILE A 98 -0.78 3.16 1.40
CA ILE A 98 -1.05 4.47 2.01
C ILE A 98 -2.49 4.54 2.51
N ALA A 99 -3.46 4.06 1.71
CA ALA A 99 -4.86 4.00 2.11
C ALA A 99 -5.05 3.06 3.31
N TYR A 100 -4.40 1.89 3.25
CA TYR A 100 -4.41 0.89 4.31
C TYR A 100 -3.86 1.45 5.63
N THR A 101 -2.66 2.05 5.58
CA THR A 101 -2.01 2.64 6.76
C THR A 101 -2.86 3.74 7.37
N ARG A 102 -3.37 4.67 6.55
CA ARG A 102 -4.20 5.80 7.03
C ARG A 102 -5.50 5.34 7.69
N ALA A 103 -6.09 4.23 7.24
CA ALA A 103 -7.31 3.69 7.82
C ALA A 103 -7.07 2.99 9.16
N ILE A 104 -5.92 2.30 9.31
CA ILE A 104 -5.62 1.48 10.49
C ILE A 104 -4.93 2.28 11.59
N ALA A 105 -3.93 3.09 11.24
CA ALA A 105 -3.05 3.73 12.21
C ALA A 105 -3.78 4.52 13.32
N PRO A 106 -4.85 5.29 13.03
CA PRO A 106 -5.62 5.98 14.08
C PRO A 106 -6.33 5.05 15.08
N LEU A 107 -6.55 3.80 14.70
CA LEU A 107 -7.31 2.81 15.45
C LEU A 107 -6.43 1.85 16.27
N LEU A 108 -5.10 1.91 16.11
CA LEU A 108 -4.15 0.97 16.74
C LEU A 108 -4.31 0.88 18.26
N ASN A 109 -4.63 2.01 18.91
CA ASN A 109 -4.80 2.06 20.37
C ASN A 109 -6.21 1.66 20.84
N SER A 110 -7.16 1.44 19.92
CA SER A 110 -8.58 1.20 20.25
C SER A 110 -9.02 -0.26 20.05
N HIS A 111 -8.20 -1.09 19.41
CA HIS A 111 -8.54 -2.47 19.09
C HIS A 111 -7.34 -3.40 19.30
N PRO A 112 -7.58 -4.66 19.72
CA PRO A 112 -6.53 -5.62 19.99
C PRO A 112 -5.77 -5.95 18.70
N CYS A 113 -4.47 -5.69 18.69
CA CYS A 113 -3.58 -6.13 17.64
C CYS A 113 -2.20 -6.42 18.20
N ARG A 114 -1.48 -7.32 17.54
CA ARG A 114 -0.07 -7.56 17.80
C ARG A 114 0.74 -6.83 16.75
N ILE A 115 1.48 -5.83 17.19
CA ILE A 115 2.50 -5.18 16.36
C ILE A 115 3.76 -6.03 16.42
N VAL A 116 4.26 -6.45 15.27
CA VAL A 116 5.55 -7.14 15.14
C VAL A 116 6.55 -6.23 14.48
N ASP A 117 7.81 -6.41 14.83
CA ASP A 117 8.90 -5.60 14.30
C ASP A 117 8.96 -5.64 12.76
N ASN A 118 8.67 -6.82 12.17
CA ASN A 118 8.69 -7.06 10.72
C ASN A 118 8.17 -8.47 10.36
N GLU A 119 8.07 -8.75 9.06
CA GLU A 119 7.61 -10.01 8.49
C GLU A 119 8.45 -11.24 8.87
N THR A 120 9.74 -11.08 9.17
CA THR A 120 10.61 -12.22 9.52
C THR A 120 10.25 -12.81 10.88
N VAL A 121 9.67 -12.00 11.77
CA VAL A 121 9.07 -12.47 13.04
C VAL A 121 7.92 -13.44 12.78
N LEU A 122 7.17 -13.20 11.70
CA LEU A 122 6.10 -14.06 11.22
C LEU A 122 6.62 -15.23 10.36
N ARG A 123 7.94 -15.36 10.20
CA ARG A 123 8.57 -16.35 9.32
C ARG A 123 7.97 -16.29 7.90
N LEU A 124 7.53 -15.10 7.49
CA LEU A 124 7.04 -14.83 6.16
C LEU A 124 8.21 -14.40 5.31
N GLU A 125 8.31 -15.02 4.15
CA GLU A 125 9.34 -14.73 3.17
C GLU A 125 8.67 -14.39 1.85
N TYR A 126 9.04 -13.23 1.30
CA TYR A 126 8.67 -12.87 -0.05
C TYR A 126 9.65 -13.57 -1.01
N SER A 127 9.20 -14.64 -1.67
CA SER A 127 10.03 -15.59 -2.41
C SER A 127 10.71 -15.02 -3.66
N VAL A 128 10.47 -13.75 -3.95
CA VAL A 128 11.02 -13.02 -5.08
C VAL A 128 12.32 -12.30 -4.73
N LEU A 129 12.65 -12.18 -3.44
CA LEU A 129 13.88 -11.52 -2.99
C LEU A 129 15.17 -12.29 -3.34
N ASP A 130 15.07 -13.54 -3.79
CA ASP A 130 16.22 -14.35 -4.25
C ASP A 130 16.73 -13.99 -5.66
N GLN A 131 16.08 -13.04 -6.35
CA GLN A 131 16.60 -12.49 -7.59
C GLN A 131 16.78 -11.00 -7.42
N SER A 132 18.03 -10.59 -7.26
CA SER A 132 18.51 -9.24 -7.48
C SER A 132 17.83 -8.59 -8.68
N ASP A 133 17.31 -7.37 -8.48
CA ASP A 133 16.99 -6.41 -9.54
C ASP A 133 15.61 -6.54 -10.25
N HIS A 134 14.52 -6.42 -9.48
CA HIS A 134 13.13 -6.44 -9.98
C HIS A 134 12.71 -5.24 -10.83
N GLN A 135 13.53 -4.18 -10.92
CA GLN A 135 13.23 -3.06 -11.82
C GLN A 135 13.66 -3.32 -13.28
N GLY A 136 14.49 -4.35 -13.53
CA GLY A 136 15.01 -4.65 -14.87
C GLY A 136 14.16 -5.62 -15.70
N LEU A 137 13.37 -6.48 -15.06
CA LEU A 137 12.69 -7.61 -15.73
C LEU A 137 11.34 -7.27 -16.37
N PHE A 138 10.69 -6.15 -16.00
CA PHE A 138 9.45 -5.70 -16.63
C PHE A 138 9.70 -4.45 -17.48
N LYS A 139 10.17 -4.63 -18.72
CA LYS A 139 10.44 -3.55 -19.72
C LYS A 139 9.28 -2.56 -19.97
N LYS A 140 8.09 -2.80 -19.44
CA LYS A 140 6.98 -1.83 -19.28
C LYS A 140 6.40 -1.96 -17.86
N HIS A 141 7.07 -1.39 -16.87
CA HIS A 141 6.54 -1.40 -15.50
C HIS A 141 5.21 -0.63 -15.45
N TYR A 142 4.20 -1.22 -14.79
CA TYR A 142 2.91 -0.59 -14.46
C TYR A 142 3.08 0.77 -13.74
N THR A 143 4.26 1.06 -13.19
CA THR A 143 4.65 2.35 -12.61
C THR A 143 4.61 3.50 -13.60
N GLN A 144 4.78 3.23 -14.90
CA GLN A 144 4.69 4.21 -15.97
C GLN A 144 3.25 4.44 -16.46
N ASN A 145 2.28 3.64 -15.97
CA ASN A 145 0.89 3.87 -16.32
C ASN A 145 0.41 5.19 -15.69
N THR A 146 -0.34 5.99 -16.44
CA THR A 146 -0.95 7.25 -15.99
C THR A 146 -2.48 7.23 -16.08
N ASP A 147 -3.05 6.03 -16.27
CA ASP A 147 -4.48 5.83 -16.31
C ASP A 147 -5.12 6.20 -14.97
N PRO A 148 -6.34 6.78 -15.00
CA PRO A 148 -7.11 7.02 -13.80
C PRO A 148 -7.49 5.68 -13.15
N ILE A 149 -7.49 5.65 -11.82
CA ILE A 149 -7.81 4.43 -11.07
C ILE A 149 -9.30 4.11 -11.14
N VAL A 150 -10.15 5.14 -11.13
CA VAL A 150 -11.60 5.00 -11.25
C VAL A 150 -12.06 5.64 -12.55
N ILE A 151 -12.78 4.87 -13.36
CA ILE A 151 -13.39 5.36 -14.60
C ILE A 151 -14.72 6.03 -14.25
N ARG A 152 -14.71 7.37 -14.23
CA ARG A 152 -15.93 8.17 -14.05
C ARG A 152 -16.66 8.33 -15.38
N ARG A 153 -17.97 8.59 -15.34
CA ARG A 153 -18.83 8.73 -16.54
C ARG A 153 -19.17 10.19 -16.82
N GLY A 154 -19.59 10.48 -18.05
CA GLY A 154 -20.08 11.79 -18.48
C GLY A 154 -19.03 12.91 -18.38
N LEU A 155 -19.48 14.13 -18.01
CA LEU A 155 -18.64 15.31 -17.90
C LEU A 155 -17.43 15.12 -16.96
N LYS A 156 -17.60 14.35 -15.89
CA LYS A 156 -16.53 14.02 -14.94
C LYS A 156 -15.35 13.31 -15.62
N ARG A 157 -15.61 12.47 -16.65
CA ARG A 157 -14.58 11.79 -17.43
C ARG A 157 -13.78 12.77 -18.29
N LEU A 158 -14.46 13.72 -18.92
CA LEU A 158 -13.81 14.73 -19.77
C LEU A 158 -12.89 15.63 -18.93
N LEU A 159 -13.34 16.02 -17.72
CA LEU A 159 -12.53 16.78 -16.77
C LEU A 159 -11.28 16.00 -16.34
N ASP A 160 -11.39 14.69 -16.10
CA ASP A 160 -10.24 13.84 -15.76
C ASP A 160 -9.23 13.77 -16.88
N LEU A 161 -9.69 13.50 -18.11
CA LEU A 161 -8.82 13.44 -19.28
C LEU A 161 -8.12 14.78 -19.54
N GLY A 162 -8.85 15.89 -19.38
CA GLY A 162 -8.29 17.23 -19.49
C GLY A 162 -7.17 17.48 -18.47
N TYR A 163 -7.39 17.12 -17.20
CA TYR A 163 -6.38 17.23 -16.15
C TYR A 163 -5.15 16.37 -16.44
N ILE A 164 -5.35 15.10 -16.82
CA ILE A 164 -4.25 14.16 -17.12
C ILE A 164 -3.41 14.68 -18.29
N LYS A 165 -4.05 15.15 -19.37
CA LYS A 165 -3.37 15.71 -20.53
C LYS A 165 -2.57 16.96 -20.15
N ALA A 166 -3.17 17.91 -19.42
CA ALA A 166 -2.48 19.11 -18.96
C ALA A 166 -1.26 18.80 -18.07
N LYS A 167 -1.38 17.81 -17.18
CA LYS A 167 -0.28 17.36 -16.33
C LYS A 167 0.86 16.74 -17.14
N SER A 168 0.55 15.94 -18.16
CA SER A 168 1.56 15.36 -19.06
C SER A 168 2.30 16.43 -19.86
N PHE A 169 1.60 17.46 -20.36
CA PHE A 169 2.24 18.58 -21.06
C PHE A 169 3.19 19.38 -20.16
N LYS A 170 2.78 19.71 -18.92
CA LYS A 170 3.66 20.38 -17.95
C LYS A 170 4.90 19.55 -17.62
N GLY A 171 4.74 18.23 -17.48
CA GLY A 171 5.86 17.32 -17.25
C GLY A 171 6.90 17.35 -18.38
N LYS A 172 6.46 17.46 -19.65
CA LYS A 172 7.36 17.56 -20.80
C LYS A 172 8.06 18.91 -20.92
N LEU A 173 7.42 20.00 -20.52
CA LEU A 173 7.97 21.35 -20.58
C LEU A 173 8.98 21.66 -19.47
N GLY A 174 8.90 20.98 -18.32
CA GLY A 174 9.83 21.15 -17.20
C GLY A 174 11.05 20.22 -17.23
N SER A 175 11.29 19.50 -18.32
CA SER A 175 12.42 18.57 -18.49
C SER A 175 13.42 19.01 -19.59
N ASN A 176 13.37 20.29 -20.00
CA ASN A 176 14.35 20.93 -20.86
C ASN A 176 15.21 21.90 -20.04
#